data_AF-A0A938RKA9-F1
#
_entry.id   AF-A0A938RKA9-F1
#
_cell.length_a   1.000
_cell.length_b   1.000
_cell.length_c   1.000
_cell.angle_alpha   90.00
_cell.angle_beta   90.00
_cell.angle_gamma   90.00
#
_symmetry.space_group_name_H-M   'P 1'
#
loop_
_entity.id
_entity.type
_entity.pdbx_description
1 polymer ?
#
loop_
_entity_poly.entity_id
_entity_poly.type
_entity_poly.pdbx_seq_one_letter_code
_entity_poly.pdbx_strand_id
1 'polypeptide(L)'
;LALVLFGLPFIAYTAEDYVGAQKCKVCHMKIFKSWEQTPHAKAFDALKPGEAIEAKQKAGLDPQKDYTQDATCVGCHTTGAPDRPGVQCEACHGAGKQYSSATIMNRTLWKAEPEKQCAMAVEAGLVRAPTEQHCTACHNEKSPTYTPFDFKARYPEVKHPE
;
A
#
# COMPACT_ATOMS: atom_id res chain seq x y z
N LEU A 1 -36.08 -21.95 2.25
CA LEU A 1 -34.95 -21.27 2.92
C LEU A 1 -34.09 -20.65 1.81
N ALA A 2 -34.31 -19.38 1.46
CA ALA A 2 -33.53 -18.71 0.42
C ALA A 2 -32.22 -18.20 1.05
N LEU A 3 -31.11 -18.88 0.76
CA LEU A 3 -29.78 -18.38 1.07
C LEU A 3 -29.48 -17.22 0.11
N VAL A 4 -29.75 -15.99 0.56
CA VAL A 4 -29.26 -14.79 -0.10
C VAL A 4 -27.77 -14.66 0.25
N LEU A 5 -26.91 -15.16 -0.64
CA LEU A 5 -25.48 -14.88 -0.61
C LEU A 5 -25.27 -13.40 -0.93
N PHE A 6 -25.28 -12.55 0.10
CA PHE A 6 -24.70 -11.21 0.01
C PHE A 6 -23.18 -11.36 -0.11
N GLY A 7 -22.71 -11.65 -1.33
CA GLY A 7 -21.29 -11.50 -1.66
C GLY A 7 -20.91 -10.04 -1.46
N LEU A 8 -19.94 -9.77 -0.59
CA LEU A 8 -19.34 -8.44 -0.44
C LEU A 8 -18.93 -7.95 -1.83
N PRO A 9 -19.31 -6.74 -2.25
CA PRO A 9 -18.93 -6.22 -3.55
C PRO A 9 -17.40 -6.15 -3.60
N PHE A 10 -16.81 -6.89 -4.52
CA PHE A 10 -15.39 -6.78 -4.83
C PHE A 10 -15.19 -5.45 -5.56
N ILE A 11 -14.83 -4.41 -4.82
CA ILE A 11 -14.50 -3.11 -5.42
C ILE A 11 -13.18 -3.29 -6.17
N ALA A 12 -13.27 -3.42 -7.48
CA ALA A 12 -12.10 -3.41 -8.36
C ALA A 12 -11.59 -1.98 -8.49
N TYR A 13 -10.43 -1.69 -7.92
CA TYR A 13 -9.77 -0.40 -8.09
C TYR A 13 -9.07 -0.31 -9.44
N THR A 14 -9.08 0.90 -10.00
CA THR A 14 -8.29 1.29 -11.16
C THR A 14 -7.15 2.22 -10.75
N ALA A 15 -6.17 2.42 -11.62
CA ALA A 15 -5.06 3.36 -11.39
C ALA A 15 -5.54 4.78 -11.02
N GLU A 16 -6.71 5.19 -11.52
CA GLU A 16 -7.34 6.49 -11.28
C GLU A 16 -7.89 6.65 -9.85
N ASP A 17 -8.08 5.55 -9.12
CA ASP A 17 -8.59 5.55 -7.75
C ASP A 17 -7.49 5.83 -6.71
N TYR A 18 -6.23 5.71 -7.12
CA TYR A 18 -5.07 5.98 -6.28
C TYR A 18 -4.64 7.44 -6.40
N VAL A 19 -4.48 8.14 -5.30
CA VAL A 19 -4.08 9.56 -5.27
C VAL A 19 -2.59 9.77 -5.03
N GLY A 20 -1.88 8.73 -4.59
CA GLY A 20 -0.46 8.75 -4.29
C GLY A 20 -0.12 9.39 -2.94
N ALA A 21 1.01 8.97 -2.37
CA ALA A 21 1.47 9.37 -1.04
C ALA A 21 1.65 10.89 -0.87
N GLN A 22 1.94 11.64 -1.95
CA GLN A 22 2.06 13.10 -1.89
C GLN A 22 0.74 13.78 -1.50
N LYS A 23 -0.42 13.22 -1.89
CA LYS A 23 -1.72 13.73 -1.44
C LYS A 23 -1.89 13.51 0.06
N CYS A 24 -1.52 12.33 0.55
CA CYS A 24 -1.60 11.97 1.97
C CYS A 24 -0.68 12.86 2.84
N LYS A 25 0.51 13.19 2.34
CA LYS A 25 1.53 14.04 3.00
C LYS A 25 1.00 15.39 3.48
N VAL A 26 0.05 15.98 2.74
CA VAL A 26 -0.50 17.32 3.03
C VAL A 26 -1.09 17.39 4.45
N CYS A 27 -1.75 16.33 4.89
CA CYS A 27 -2.35 16.26 6.23
C CYS A 27 -1.57 15.35 7.18
N HIS A 28 -0.95 14.27 6.67
CA HIS A 28 -0.25 13.24 7.44
C HIS A 28 1.27 13.31 7.29
N MET A 29 1.84 14.52 7.38
CA MET A 29 3.27 14.77 7.19
C MET A 29 4.19 13.90 8.07
N LYS A 30 3.85 13.72 9.34
CA LYS A 30 4.68 12.92 10.27
C LYS A 30 4.74 11.45 9.86
N ILE A 31 3.59 10.89 9.47
CA ILE A 31 3.48 9.51 8.98
C ILE A 31 4.25 9.37 7.67
N PHE A 32 4.05 10.30 6.74
CA PHE A 32 4.78 10.33 5.47
C PHE A 32 6.30 10.33 5.66
N LYS A 33 6.83 11.16 6.56
CA LYS A 33 8.27 11.23 6.88
C LYS A 33 8.82 9.94 7.51
N SER A 34 7.99 9.22 8.26
CA SER A 34 8.38 7.92 8.77
C SER A 34 8.36 6.87 7.65
N TRP A 35 7.30 6.87 6.83
CA TRP A 35 7.14 5.94 5.72
C TRP A 35 8.23 6.09 4.66
N GLU A 36 8.60 7.31 4.25
CA GLU A 36 9.57 7.58 3.17
C GLU A 36 10.95 6.97 3.44
N GLN A 37 11.27 6.68 4.70
CA GLN A 37 12.53 6.08 5.12
C GLN A 37 12.53 4.55 5.06
N THR A 38 11.36 3.93 4.97
CA THR A 38 11.17 2.48 5.05
C THR A 38 11.59 1.76 3.77
N PRO A 39 11.85 0.44 3.84
CA PRO A 39 12.04 -0.39 2.65
C PRO A 39 10.84 -0.37 1.70
N HIS A 40 9.61 -0.21 2.20
CA HIS A 40 8.40 -0.12 1.37
C HIS A 40 8.41 1.11 0.46
N ALA A 41 8.76 2.28 0.99
CA ALA A 41 8.89 3.48 0.17
C ALA A 41 9.98 3.35 -0.91
N LYS A 42 11.03 2.58 -0.63
CA LYS A 42 12.18 2.34 -1.51
C LYS A 42 12.08 1.07 -2.33
N ALA A 43 10.96 0.33 -2.25
CA ALA A 43 10.85 -1.01 -2.82
C ALA A 43 11.17 -1.00 -4.32
N PHE A 44 10.70 0.02 -5.06
CA PHE A 44 10.94 0.14 -6.49
C PHE A 44 12.41 0.26 -6.88
N ASP A 45 13.27 0.80 -6.01
CA ASP A 45 14.69 0.95 -6.31
C ASP A 45 15.37 -0.41 -6.54
N ALA A 46 14.94 -1.46 -5.83
CA ALA A 46 15.45 -2.81 -6.01
C ALA A 46 15.25 -3.35 -7.44
N LEU A 47 14.32 -2.79 -8.22
CA LEU A 47 14.06 -3.21 -9.60
C LEU A 47 15.02 -2.62 -10.62
N LYS A 48 15.74 -1.55 -10.26
CA LYS A 48 16.65 -0.86 -11.17
C LYS A 48 17.91 -1.71 -11.46
N PRO A 49 18.54 -1.55 -12.63
CA PRO A 49 19.86 -2.13 -12.91
C PRO A 49 20.89 -1.78 -11.84
N GLY A 50 21.69 -2.75 -11.41
CA GLY A 50 22.75 -2.55 -10.42
C GLY A 50 22.28 -2.49 -8.96
N GLU A 51 20.98 -2.52 -8.70
CA GLU A 51 20.42 -2.51 -7.34
C GLU A 51 20.10 -3.92 -6.83
N ALA A 52 20.10 -4.09 -5.50
CA ALA A 52 19.78 -5.35 -4.82
C ALA A 52 20.55 -6.58 -5.36
N ILE A 53 21.83 -6.38 -5.72
CA ILE A 53 22.66 -7.36 -6.44
C ILE A 53 22.64 -8.74 -5.77
N GLU A 54 22.95 -8.81 -4.48
CA GLU A 54 23.02 -10.08 -3.74
C GLU A 54 21.68 -10.82 -3.74
N ALA A 55 20.59 -10.10 -3.51
CA ALA A 55 19.24 -10.68 -3.50
C ALA A 55 18.84 -11.21 -4.88
N LYS A 56 19.13 -10.44 -5.94
CA LYS A 56 18.88 -10.85 -7.33
C LYS A 56 19.69 -12.10 -7.68
N GLN A 57 21.00 -12.12 -7.40
CA GLN A 57 21.86 -13.27 -7.67
C GLN A 57 21.39 -14.52 -6.93
N LYS A 58 21.04 -14.39 -5.64
CA LYS A 58 20.52 -15.50 -4.83
C LYS A 58 19.21 -16.06 -5.40
N ALA A 59 18.39 -15.20 -6.01
CA ALA A 59 17.15 -15.58 -6.68
C ALA A 59 17.35 -16.01 -8.15
N GLY A 60 18.58 -16.07 -8.66
CA GLY A 60 18.87 -16.42 -10.06
C GLY A 60 18.50 -15.35 -11.08
N LEU A 61 18.32 -14.10 -10.64
CA LEU A 61 18.02 -12.94 -11.47
C LEU A 61 19.30 -12.22 -11.90
N ASP A 62 19.31 -11.65 -13.10
CA ASP A 62 20.39 -10.78 -13.59
C ASP A 62 20.37 -9.44 -12.84
N PRO A 63 21.42 -9.06 -12.10
CA PRO A 63 21.50 -7.78 -11.38
C PRO A 63 21.49 -6.55 -12.28
N GLN A 64 21.91 -6.67 -13.53
CA GLN A 64 22.02 -5.56 -14.48
C GLN A 64 20.77 -5.40 -15.36
N LYS A 65 19.86 -6.37 -15.35
CA LYS A 65 18.57 -6.23 -16.04
C LYS A 65 17.70 -5.18 -15.36
N ASP A 66 17.01 -4.40 -16.17
CA ASP A 66 15.96 -3.48 -15.72
C ASP A 66 14.64 -4.24 -15.53
N TYR A 67 14.13 -4.27 -14.29
CA TYR A 67 12.85 -4.87 -13.94
C TYR A 67 11.75 -3.83 -13.68
N THR A 68 12.03 -2.54 -13.89
CA THR A 68 11.08 -1.45 -13.57
C THR A 68 9.81 -1.45 -14.40
N GLN A 69 9.79 -2.17 -15.52
CA GLN A 69 8.62 -2.40 -16.37
C GLN A 69 8.18 -3.87 -16.41
N ASP A 70 8.80 -4.73 -15.59
CA ASP A 70 8.46 -6.15 -15.54
C ASP A 70 7.15 -6.33 -14.76
N ALA A 71 6.10 -6.77 -15.45
CA ALA A 71 4.77 -6.98 -14.87
C ALA A 71 4.79 -7.92 -13.65
N THR A 72 5.75 -8.85 -13.58
CA THR A 72 5.91 -9.77 -12.46
C THR A 72 6.49 -9.11 -11.21
N CYS A 73 7.18 -7.98 -11.37
CA CYS A 73 7.82 -7.24 -10.29
C CYS A 73 6.99 -6.02 -9.84
N VAL A 74 6.48 -5.24 -10.79
CA VAL A 74 5.84 -3.94 -10.47
C VAL A 74 4.57 -4.08 -9.64
N GLY A 75 3.89 -5.23 -9.69
CA GLY A 75 2.71 -5.49 -8.87
C GLY A 75 2.97 -5.44 -7.36
N CYS A 76 4.21 -5.72 -6.92
CA CYS A 76 4.60 -5.66 -5.51
C CYS A 76 5.49 -4.46 -5.15
N HIS A 77 6.06 -3.78 -6.16
CA HIS A 77 7.03 -2.71 -5.99
C HIS A 77 6.47 -1.32 -6.35
N THR A 78 5.18 -1.24 -6.70
CA THR A 78 4.44 -0.01 -6.98
C THR A 78 3.09 -0.06 -6.26
N THR A 79 2.32 1.04 -6.29
CA THR A 79 0.98 1.09 -5.70
C THR A 79 -0.04 1.53 -6.72
N GLY A 80 -0.95 0.62 -7.09
CA GLY A 80 -2.06 0.91 -8.01
C GLY A 80 -1.65 1.07 -9.49
N ALA A 81 -0.49 1.66 -9.78
CA ALA A 81 0.01 1.87 -11.13
C ALA A 81 1.55 2.04 -11.18
N PRO A 82 2.20 1.79 -12.34
CA PRO A 82 3.65 1.90 -12.51
C PRO A 82 4.26 3.29 -12.22
N ASP A 83 3.47 4.35 -12.36
CA ASP A 83 3.88 5.75 -12.10
C ASP A 83 3.89 6.12 -10.60
N ARG A 84 3.52 5.17 -9.72
CA ARG A 84 3.54 5.31 -8.27
C ARG A 84 4.57 4.35 -7.67
N PRO A 85 5.87 4.67 -7.80
CA PRO A 85 6.94 3.80 -7.31
C PRO A 85 6.86 3.63 -5.79
N GLY A 86 7.15 2.41 -5.35
CA GLY A 86 7.13 2.00 -3.95
C GLY A 86 5.77 1.48 -3.48
N VAL A 87 5.81 0.80 -2.35
CA VAL A 87 4.62 0.40 -1.59
C VAL A 87 4.21 1.61 -0.75
N GLN A 88 3.23 2.36 -1.24
CA GLN A 88 2.74 3.63 -0.69
C GLN A 88 1.62 3.39 0.32
N CYS A 89 1.07 4.48 0.87
CA CYS A 89 0.00 4.47 1.87
C CYS A 89 -1.17 3.57 1.44
N GLU A 90 -1.57 3.69 0.18
CA GLU A 90 -2.78 3.08 -0.39
C GLU A 90 -2.65 1.56 -0.63
N ALA A 91 -1.43 1.01 -0.59
CA ALA A 91 -1.22 -0.43 -0.64
C ALA A 91 -1.73 -1.13 0.63
N CYS A 92 -1.73 -0.42 1.77
CA CYS A 92 -2.25 -0.91 3.04
C CYS A 92 -3.60 -0.30 3.39
N HIS A 93 -3.83 0.97 3.05
CA HIS A 93 -4.97 1.77 3.50
C HIS A 93 -6.13 1.88 2.49
N GLY A 94 -6.03 1.21 1.34
CA GLY A 94 -7.02 1.29 0.26
C GLY A 94 -6.79 2.47 -0.69
N ALA A 95 -7.51 2.52 -1.80
CA ALA A 95 -7.37 3.58 -2.79
C ALA A 95 -8.04 4.88 -2.29
N GLY A 96 -7.30 5.99 -2.32
CA GLY A 96 -7.64 7.18 -1.56
C GLY A 96 -8.52 8.21 -2.24
N LYS A 97 -8.91 8.02 -3.51
CA LYS A 97 -9.71 9.01 -4.26
C LYS A 97 -10.99 9.41 -3.52
N GLN A 98 -11.70 8.45 -2.96
CA GLN A 98 -12.99 8.70 -2.31
C GLN A 98 -12.82 9.34 -0.93
N TYR A 99 -12.00 8.76 -0.05
CA TYR A 99 -11.86 9.24 1.32
C TYR A 99 -10.98 10.48 1.47
N SER A 100 -10.09 10.80 0.52
CA SER A 100 -9.20 11.97 0.59
C SER A 100 -9.86 13.30 0.24
N SER A 101 -11.16 13.29 -0.07
CA SER A 101 -11.93 14.48 -0.40
C SER A 101 -12.03 15.46 0.77
N ALA A 102 -12.18 16.76 0.48
CA ALA A 102 -12.28 17.79 1.51
C ALA A 102 -13.60 17.77 2.30
N THR A 103 -14.56 16.92 1.91
CA THR A 103 -15.80 16.67 2.65
C THR A 103 -15.65 15.56 3.69
N ILE A 104 -14.60 14.73 3.59
CA ILE A 104 -14.28 13.62 4.50
C ILE A 104 -12.98 13.91 5.27
N MET A 105 -11.86 14.06 4.57
CA MET A 105 -10.56 14.35 5.18
C MET A 105 -10.33 15.85 5.30
N ASN A 106 -11.03 16.45 6.26
CA ASN A 106 -10.94 17.87 6.57
C ASN A 106 -10.56 18.10 8.03
N ARG A 107 -9.53 18.92 8.28
CA ARG A 107 -9.05 19.21 9.64
C ARG A 107 -10.12 19.84 10.54
N THR A 108 -10.96 20.73 9.99
CA THR A 108 -12.01 21.40 10.76
C THR A 108 -13.15 20.43 11.08
N LEU A 109 -13.61 19.66 10.10
CA LEU A 109 -14.66 18.66 10.31
C LEU A 109 -14.22 17.55 11.26
N TRP A 110 -12.96 17.10 11.14
CA TRP A 110 -12.38 16.10 12.04
C TRP A 110 -12.34 16.58 13.49
N LYS A 111 -12.01 17.85 13.73
CA LYS A 111 -12.03 18.43 15.09
C LYS A 111 -13.44 18.51 15.67
N ALA A 112 -14.44 18.72 14.83
CA ALA A 112 -15.83 18.86 15.27
C ALA A 112 -16.52 17.50 15.51
N GLU A 113 -16.34 16.55 14.58
CA GLU A 113 -17.03 15.25 14.57
C GLU A 113 -16.08 14.12 14.14
N PRO A 114 -15.05 13.76 14.93
CA PRO A 114 -14.02 12.81 14.51
C PRO A 114 -14.57 11.42 14.19
N GLU A 115 -15.51 10.90 14.99
CA GLU A 115 -16.11 9.58 14.77
C GLU A 115 -16.89 9.51 13.45
N LYS A 116 -17.64 10.57 13.12
CA LYS A 116 -18.39 10.68 11.86
C LYS A 116 -17.46 10.75 10.67
N GLN A 117 -16.42 11.59 10.72
CA GLN A 117 -15.44 11.67 9.63
C GLN A 117 -14.69 10.34 9.46
N CYS A 118 -14.38 9.66 10.56
CA CYS A 118 -13.79 8.34 10.55
C CYS A 118 -14.71 7.32 9.87
N ALA A 119 -15.98 7.27 10.25
CA ALA A 119 -16.97 6.38 9.66
C ALA A 119 -17.13 6.63 8.16
N MET A 120 -17.24 7.90 7.74
CA MET A 120 -17.31 8.28 6.32
C MET A 120 -16.06 7.85 5.55
N ALA A 121 -14.86 8.00 6.12
CA ALA A 121 -13.63 7.56 5.47
C ALA A 121 -13.58 6.04 5.31
N VAL A 122 -13.98 5.28 6.33
CA VAL A 122 -14.02 3.81 6.28
C VAL A 122 -15.07 3.32 5.28
N GLU A 123 -16.26 3.92 5.27
CA GLU A 123 -17.31 3.64 4.28
C GLU A 123 -16.84 3.95 2.85
N ALA A 124 -16.04 5.00 2.68
CA ALA A 124 -15.39 5.35 1.42
C ALA A 124 -14.15 4.51 1.08
N GLY A 125 -13.84 3.46 1.86
CA GLY A 125 -12.81 2.46 1.55
C GLY A 125 -11.49 2.60 2.31
N LEU A 126 -11.39 3.50 3.31
CA LEU A 126 -10.20 3.59 4.16
C LEU A 126 -10.06 2.34 5.04
N VAL A 127 -8.94 1.64 4.89
CA VAL A 127 -8.57 0.54 5.78
C VAL A 127 -7.77 1.11 6.94
N ARG A 128 -8.35 1.20 8.14
CA ARG A 128 -7.63 1.70 9.34
C ARG A 128 -6.65 0.70 9.92
N ALA A 129 -7.03 -0.58 9.91
CA ALA A 129 -6.22 -1.67 10.44
C ALA A 129 -5.96 -2.68 9.31
N PRO A 130 -4.85 -2.54 8.58
CA PRO A 130 -4.46 -3.54 7.58
C PRO A 130 -4.35 -4.92 8.22
N THR A 131 -4.94 -5.91 7.54
CA THR A 131 -4.88 -7.32 7.92
C THR A 131 -3.73 -8.03 7.22
N GLU A 132 -3.43 -9.26 7.63
CA GLU A 132 -2.42 -10.12 7.00
C GLU A 132 -2.57 -10.21 5.48
N GLN A 133 -3.80 -10.23 4.97
CA GLN A 133 -4.09 -10.29 3.54
C GLN A 133 -3.45 -9.13 2.74
N HIS A 134 -3.37 -7.93 3.32
CA HIS A 134 -2.73 -6.78 2.68
C HIS A 134 -1.22 -7.00 2.54
N CYS A 135 -0.60 -7.64 3.55
CA CYS A 135 0.83 -7.94 3.54
C CYS A 135 1.15 -9.10 2.60
N THR A 136 0.37 -10.18 2.65
CA THR A 136 0.59 -11.39 1.85
C THR A 136 0.19 -11.22 0.39
N ALA A 137 -0.36 -10.07 -0.01
CA ALA A 137 -0.50 -9.71 -1.43
C ALA A 137 0.87 -9.65 -2.13
N CYS A 138 1.93 -9.27 -1.40
CA CYS A 138 3.31 -9.20 -1.89
C CYS A 138 4.26 -10.17 -1.17
N HIS A 139 4.08 -10.36 0.14
CA HIS A 139 4.87 -11.29 0.94
C HIS A 139 4.38 -12.73 0.77
N ASN A 140 4.59 -13.30 -0.42
CA ASN A 140 4.17 -14.64 -0.80
C ASN A 140 5.15 -15.30 -1.79
N GLU A 141 4.90 -16.58 -2.10
CA GLU A 141 5.74 -17.42 -2.96
C GLU A 141 5.91 -16.93 -4.42
N LYS A 142 5.10 -15.97 -4.88
CA LYS A 142 5.31 -15.35 -6.20
C LYS A 142 6.55 -14.44 -6.22
N SER A 143 6.99 -13.98 -5.04
CA SER A 143 8.25 -13.23 -4.95
C SER A 143 9.44 -14.19 -5.11
N PRO A 144 10.36 -13.93 -6.05
CA PRO A 144 11.54 -14.78 -6.25
C PRO A 144 12.52 -14.72 -5.06
N THR A 145 12.35 -13.73 -4.18
CA THR A 145 13.12 -13.57 -2.93
C THR A 145 12.26 -13.87 -1.70
N TYR A 146 11.15 -14.59 -1.86
CA TYR A 146 10.23 -14.91 -0.78
C TYR A 146 10.94 -15.58 0.40
N THR A 147 10.59 -15.10 1.60
CA THR A 147 10.91 -15.74 2.86
C THR A 147 9.61 -15.85 3.67
N PRO A 148 9.44 -16.90 4.50
CA PRO A 148 8.25 -17.04 5.33
C PRO A 148 7.93 -15.75 6.10
N PHE A 149 6.69 -15.30 5.98
CA PHE A 149 6.24 -14.03 6.54
C PHE A 149 5.38 -14.26 7.78
N ASP A 150 5.83 -13.77 8.93
CA ASP A 150 5.06 -13.74 10.17
C ASP A 150 4.42 -12.36 10.34
N PHE A 151 3.13 -12.25 10.03
CA PHE A 151 2.40 -10.99 10.15
C PHE A 151 2.48 -10.40 11.57
N LYS A 152 2.33 -11.24 12.61
CA LYS A 152 2.30 -10.78 14.00
C LYS A 152 3.65 -10.23 14.42
N ALA A 153 4.74 -10.82 13.95
CA ALA A 153 6.09 -10.35 14.23
C ALA A 153 6.46 -9.09 13.44
N ARG A 154 6.02 -8.98 12.18
CA ARG A 154 6.44 -7.90 11.25
C ARG A 154 5.54 -6.66 11.28
N TYR A 155 4.24 -6.80 11.57
CA TYR A 155 3.28 -5.68 11.60
C TYR A 155 3.67 -4.53 12.56
N PRO A 156 4.26 -4.78 13.76
CA PRO A 156 4.72 -3.71 14.64
C PRO A 156 5.74 -2.74 14.02
N GLU A 157 6.52 -3.19 13.03
CA GLU A 157 7.56 -2.38 12.38
C GLU A 157 7.00 -1.33 11.42
N VAL A 158 5.78 -1.55 10.93
CA VAL A 158 5.08 -0.63 10.01
C VAL A 158 3.97 0.15 10.69
N LYS A 159 3.64 -0.19 11.94
CA LYS A 159 2.58 0.47 12.69
C LYS A 159 2.97 1.92 12.98
N HIS A 160 2.06 2.84 12.67
CA HIS A 160 2.19 4.25 13.00
C HIS A 160 0.91 4.78 13.67
N PRO A 161 1.02 5.86 14.47
CA PRO A 161 -0.17 6.54 15.01
C PRO A 161 -1.07 7.07 13.91
N GLU A 162 -2.37 7.14 14.20
CA GLU A 162 -3.39 7.79 13.36
C GLU A 162 -3.32 9.33 13.45
#